data_AF-A0A8B5XEC6-F1
#
_entry.id   AF-A0A8B5XEC6-F1
#
_cell.length_a   1.000
_cell.length_b   1.000
_cell.length_c   1.000
_cell.angle_alpha   90.00
_cell.angle_beta   90.00
_cell.angle_gamma   90.00
#
_symmetry.space_group_name_H-M   'P 1'
#
loop_
_entity.id
_entity.type
_entity.pdbx_description
1 polymer ?
#
loop_
_entity_poly.entity_id
_entity_poly.type
_entity_poly.pdbx_seq_one_letter_code
_entity_poly.pdbx_strand_id
1 'polypeptide(L)'
;MYWFRKQVLMCTASHCMQKGANQVAGRLRMELKRKGLDHEVLANTCDSIEVCDLGPNLVIYPEGMIYRNVQMKDIPKIIRSLQEGGEPVESLILTPDSEDEVQRRKLFEEATASDAIPTDDFMNLVEKYELDQAWVDEQAKRGFIAHKEREGQPVITVTSKARSRYGIPLAER
;
A
#
# COMPACT_ATOMS: atom_id res chain seq x y z
N MET A 1 -33.57 -1.47 -1.46
CA MET A 1 -32.78 -2.44 -0.68
C MET A 1 -31.60 -1.68 -0.09
N TYR A 2 -31.49 -1.57 1.24
CA TYR A 2 -30.45 -0.75 1.90
C TYR A 2 -29.15 -1.52 2.18
N TRP A 3 -29.14 -2.83 1.91
CA TRP A 3 -28.04 -3.72 2.23
C TRP A 3 -27.36 -4.17 0.94
N PHE A 4 -26.04 -4.04 0.90
CA PHE A 4 -25.19 -4.50 -0.19
C PHE A 4 -24.45 -5.76 0.26
N ARG A 5 -24.36 -6.76 -0.63
CA ARG A 5 -23.63 -8.02 -0.41
C ARG A 5 -22.14 -7.78 -0.28
N LYS A 6 -21.57 -6.90 -1.12
CA LYS A 6 -20.17 -6.48 -1.05
C LYS A 6 -20.04 -4.96 -0.94
N GLN A 7 -18.98 -4.52 -0.28
CA GLN A 7 -18.58 -3.12 -0.26
C GLN A 7 -17.13 -3.01 -0.71
N VAL A 8 -16.87 -2.10 -1.64
CA VAL A 8 -15.55 -1.76 -2.14
C VAL A 8 -15.23 -0.34 -1.70
N LEU A 9 -14.27 -0.20 -0.81
CA LEU A 9 -13.70 1.09 -0.46
C LEU A 9 -12.48 1.35 -1.34
N MET A 10 -12.52 2.40 -2.13
CA MET A 10 -11.49 2.75 -3.10
C MET A 10 -10.69 3.93 -2.53
N CYS A 11 -9.43 3.69 -2.18
CA CYS A 11 -8.58 4.75 -1.65
C CYS A 11 -8.34 5.81 -2.74
N THR A 12 -8.84 7.01 -2.50
CA THR A 12 -8.60 8.19 -3.36
C THR A 12 -7.91 9.30 -2.57
N ALA A 13 -7.14 8.94 -1.54
CA ALA A 13 -6.18 9.86 -0.94
C ALA A 13 -5.14 10.31 -1.97
N SER A 14 -4.47 11.43 -1.71
CA SER A 14 -3.55 12.10 -2.64
C SER A 14 -2.52 11.16 -3.30
N HIS A 15 -1.98 10.17 -2.58
CA HIS A 15 -1.00 9.22 -3.10
C HIS A 15 -1.61 8.20 -4.08
N CYS A 16 -2.77 7.64 -3.73
CA CYS A 16 -3.47 6.74 -4.64
C CYS A 16 -3.98 7.50 -5.88
N MET A 17 -4.41 8.76 -5.73
CA MET A 17 -4.76 9.62 -6.86
C MET A 17 -3.60 9.82 -7.85
N GLN A 18 -2.39 10.10 -7.34
CA GLN A 18 -1.18 10.22 -8.16
C GLN A 18 -0.85 8.94 -8.94
N LYS A 19 -1.28 7.77 -8.41
CA LYS A 19 -1.12 6.45 -9.05
C LYS A 19 -2.33 6.01 -9.88
N GLY A 20 -3.27 6.91 -10.16
CA GLY A 20 -4.40 6.64 -11.07
C GLY A 20 -5.67 6.11 -10.40
N ALA A 21 -5.83 6.29 -9.08
CA ALA A 21 -7.01 5.79 -8.36
C ALA A 21 -8.35 6.36 -8.87
N ASN A 22 -8.37 7.59 -9.38
CA ASN A 22 -9.60 8.19 -9.92
C ASN A 22 -10.09 7.45 -11.18
N GLN A 23 -9.15 7.08 -12.05
CA GLN A 23 -9.44 6.30 -13.25
C GLN A 23 -9.94 4.90 -12.89
N VAL A 24 -9.27 4.24 -11.93
CA VAL A 24 -9.66 2.93 -11.39
C VAL A 24 -11.07 2.99 -10.79
N ALA A 25 -11.33 3.96 -9.92
CA ALA A 25 -12.62 4.10 -9.25
C ALA A 25 -13.77 4.43 -10.22
N GLY A 26 -13.53 5.34 -11.16
CA GLY A 26 -14.50 5.67 -12.22
C GLY A 26 -14.82 4.45 -13.08
N ARG A 27 -13.79 3.72 -13.53
CA ARG A 27 -13.97 2.54 -14.37
C ARG A 27 -14.67 1.40 -13.63
N LEU A 28 -14.32 1.16 -12.36
CA LEU A 28 -14.97 0.13 -11.55
C LEU A 28 -16.48 0.41 -11.42
N ARG A 29 -16.86 1.63 -11.05
CA ARG A 29 -18.27 2.04 -10.93
C ARG A 29 -19.03 1.90 -12.24
N MET A 30 -18.42 2.31 -13.36
CA MET A 30 -19.03 2.15 -14.68
C MET A 30 -19.27 0.69 -15.03
N GLU A 31 -18.30 -0.19 -14.79
CA GLU A 31 -18.43 -1.62 -15.10
C GLU A 31 -19.42 -2.33 -14.18
N LEU A 32 -19.48 -1.96 -12.89
CA LEU A 32 -20.51 -2.46 -11.96
C LEU A 32 -21.92 -2.15 -12.49
N LYS A 33 -22.18 -0.90 -12.88
CA LYS A 33 -23.46 -0.50 -13.47
C LYS A 33 -23.73 -1.21 -14.79
N ARG A 34 -22.73 -1.33 -15.68
CA ARG A 34 -22.87 -2.01 -16.97
C ARG A 34 -23.22 -3.49 -16.83
N LYS A 35 -22.74 -4.13 -15.76
CA LYS A 35 -23.03 -5.53 -15.42
C LYS A 35 -24.25 -5.68 -14.51
N GLY A 36 -24.91 -4.58 -14.14
CA GLY A 36 -26.04 -4.57 -13.23
C GLY A 36 -25.67 -5.07 -11.83
N LEU A 37 -24.43 -4.91 -11.37
CA LEU A 37 -23.96 -5.31 -10.04
C LEU A 37 -24.08 -4.19 -9.01
N ASP A 38 -24.43 -2.97 -9.44
CA ASP A 38 -24.54 -1.78 -8.59
C ASP A 38 -25.70 -1.81 -7.58
N HIS A 39 -26.60 -2.81 -7.67
CA HIS A 39 -27.64 -3.05 -6.68
C HIS A 39 -27.20 -3.97 -5.52
N GLU A 40 -26.06 -4.66 -5.66
CA GLU A 40 -25.54 -5.60 -4.67
C GLU A 40 -24.10 -5.31 -4.24
N VAL A 41 -23.36 -4.50 -5.00
CA VAL A 41 -22.00 -4.05 -4.69
C VAL A 41 -21.99 -2.53 -4.50
N LEU A 42 -21.70 -2.08 -3.28
CA LEU A 42 -21.47 -0.68 -2.98
C LEU A 42 -20.01 -0.30 -3.28
N ALA A 43 -19.77 0.68 -4.13
CA ALA A 43 -18.42 1.15 -4.46
C ALA A 43 -18.22 2.62 -4.06
N ASN A 44 -17.58 2.83 -2.91
CA ASN A 44 -17.34 4.14 -2.32
C ASN A 44 -15.86 4.51 -2.32
N THR A 45 -15.57 5.80 -2.37
CA THR A 45 -14.21 6.30 -2.17
C THR A 45 -13.94 6.46 -0.67
N CYS A 46 -12.70 6.26 -0.26
CA CYS A 46 -12.25 6.51 1.10
C CYS A 46 -10.91 7.27 1.11
N ASP A 47 -10.55 7.79 2.28
CA ASP A 47 -9.22 8.34 2.52
C ASP A 47 -8.17 7.23 2.69
N SER A 48 -6.95 7.60 3.04
CA SER A 48 -5.79 6.74 3.24
C SER A 48 -6.12 5.54 4.13
N ILE A 49 -5.75 4.36 3.66
CA ILE A 49 -5.73 3.12 4.42
C ILE A 49 -4.30 2.75 4.88
N GLU A 50 -3.41 3.72 4.92
CA GLU A 50 -2.02 3.62 5.42
C GLU A 50 -1.05 2.73 4.62
N VAL A 51 -1.43 2.25 3.42
CA VAL A 51 -0.56 1.50 2.48
C VAL A 51 -0.30 2.26 1.17
N CYS A 52 0.01 3.56 1.27
CA CYS A 52 0.04 4.49 0.13
C CYS A 52 1.11 4.18 -0.93
N ASP A 53 2.24 3.65 -0.51
CA ASP A 53 3.34 3.23 -1.36
C ASP A 53 2.97 2.04 -2.27
N LEU A 54 1.93 1.26 -1.93
CA LEU A 54 1.38 0.17 -2.77
C LEU A 54 0.12 0.54 -3.56
N GLY A 55 -0.30 1.80 -3.55
CA GLY A 55 -1.53 2.23 -4.23
C GLY A 55 -1.51 2.08 -5.76
N PRO A 56 -2.67 2.18 -6.44
CA PRO A 56 -4.01 2.37 -5.88
C PRO A 56 -4.52 1.16 -5.10
N ASN A 57 -5.20 1.41 -3.98
CA ASN A 57 -5.66 0.35 -3.09
C ASN A 57 -7.19 0.30 -2.99
N LEU A 58 -7.75 -0.91 -2.94
CA LEU A 58 -9.15 -1.19 -2.70
C LEU A 58 -9.31 -2.07 -1.46
N VAL A 59 -10.33 -1.86 -0.64
CA VAL A 59 -10.72 -2.76 0.45
C VAL A 59 -12.04 -3.41 0.11
N ILE A 60 -12.10 -4.74 0.16
CA ILE A 60 -13.28 -5.53 -0.16
C ILE A 60 -13.86 -6.11 1.13
N TYR A 61 -15.10 -5.73 1.45
CA TYR A 61 -15.89 -6.28 2.54
C TYR A 61 -17.02 -7.17 1.98
N PRO A 62 -17.43 -8.21 2.72
CA PRO A 62 -17.10 -8.50 4.12
C PRO A 62 -15.76 -9.23 4.36
N GLU A 63 -15.05 -9.65 3.32
CA GLU A 63 -13.85 -10.48 3.45
C GLU A 63 -12.66 -9.76 4.12
N GLY A 64 -12.66 -8.44 4.16
CA GLY A 64 -11.58 -7.65 4.77
C GLY A 64 -10.28 -7.68 3.95
N MET A 65 -10.36 -7.92 2.65
CA MET A 65 -9.20 -8.04 1.77
C MET A 65 -8.76 -6.67 1.25
N ILE A 66 -7.45 -6.45 1.16
CA ILE A 66 -6.88 -5.27 0.49
C ILE A 66 -6.35 -5.71 -0.87
N TYR A 67 -6.89 -5.15 -1.95
CA TYR A 67 -6.26 -5.21 -3.26
C TYR A 67 -5.29 -4.03 -3.40
N ARG A 68 -4.03 -4.32 -3.68
CA ARG A 68 -2.98 -3.33 -3.89
C ARG A 68 -2.61 -3.21 -5.37
N ASN A 69 -1.95 -2.10 -5.71
CA ASN A 69 -1.42 -1.80 -7.02
C ASN A 69 -2.44 -2.05 -8.15
N VAL A 70 -3.70 -1.67 -7.90
CA VAL A 70 -4.78 -1.96 -8.85
C VAL A 70 -4.62 -1.12 -10.09
N GLN A 71 -4.55 -1.78 -11.25
CA GLN A 71 -4.43 -1.13 -12.54
C GLN A 71 -5.73 -1.23 -13.33
N MET A 72 -5.88 -0.38 -14.35
CA MET A 72 -7.06 -0.39 -15.24
C MET A 72 -7.30 -1.76 -15.91
N LYS A 73 -6.22 -2.51 -16.18
CA LYS A 73 -6.28 -3.87 -16.76
C LYS A 73 -6.88 -4.91 -15.82
N ASP A 74 -6.91 -4.64 -14.51
CA ASP A 74 -7.39 -5.59 -13.50
C ASP A 74 -8.89 -5.47 -13.25
N ILE A 75 -9.53 -4.36 -13.66
CA ILE A 75 -10.95 -4.13 -13.46
C ILE A 75 -11.83 -5.30 -13.95
N PRO A 76 -11.61 -5.91 -15.13
CA PRO A 76 -12.40 -7.05 -15.56
C PRO A 76 -12.29 -8.27 -14.62
N LYS A 77 -11.12 -8.49 -14.00
CA LYS A 77 -10.94 -9.56 -13.00
C LYS A 77 -11.64 -9.22 -11.69
N ILE A 78 -11.49 -7.98 -11.23
CA ILE A 78 -12.13 -7.48 -10.01
C ILE A 78 -13.66 -7.56 -10.13
N ILE A 79 -14.23 -7.17 -11.27
CA ILE A 79 -15.68 -7.28 -11.51
C ILE A 79 -16.16 -8.73 -11.40
N ARG A 80 -15.42 -9.70 -11.96
CA ARG A 80 -15.75 -11.13 -11.79
C ARG A 80 -15.68 -11.59 -10.35
N SER A 81 -14.63 -11.17 -9.63
CA SER A 81 -14.45 -11.44 -8.19
C SER A 81 -15.58 -10.88 -7.32
N LEU A 82 -16.20 -9.79 -7.77
CA LEU A 82 -17.28 -9.14 -7.05
C LEU A 82 -18.64 -9.80 -7.29
N GLN A 83 -18.80 -10.69 -8.28
CA GLN A 83 -20.07 -11.40 -8.54
C GLN A 83 -20.39 -12.39 -7.41
N GLU A 84 -21.63 -12.87 -7.36
CA GLU A 84 -21.98 -13.98 -6.48
C GLU A 84 -21.19 -15.25 -6.87
N GLY A 85 -20.58 -15.90 -5.88
CA GLY A 85 -19.64 -17.02 -6.11
C GLY A 85 -18.34 -16.64 -6.81
N GLY A 86 -18.03 -15.33 -6.93
CA GLY A 86 -16.78 -14.86 -7.51
C GLY A 86 -15.58 -15.06 -6.58
N GLU A 87 -14.49 -15.58 -7.13
CA GLU A 87 -13.25 -15.81 -6.38
C GLU A 87 -12.40 -14.53 -6.26
N PRO A 88 -11.66 -14.35 -5.15
CA PRO A 88 -10.69 -13.27 -5.00
C PRO A 88 -9.63 -13.22 -6.10
N VAL A 89 -9.13 -12.03 -6.40
CA VAL A 89 -8.00 -11.85 -7.32
C VAL A 89 -6.70 -11.98 -6.54
N GLU A 90 -6.26 -13.22 -6.29
CA GLU A 90 -5.10 -13.55 -5.43
C GLU A 90 -3.85 -12.69 -5.69
N SER A 91 -3.52 -12.43 -6.95
CA SER A 91 -2.36 -11.62 -7.32
C SER A 91 -2.41 -10.16 -6.86
N LEU A 92 -3.57 -9.67 -6.42
CA LEU A 92 -3.74 -8.31 -5.90
C LEU A 92 -3.83 -8.27 -4.37
N ILE A 93 -4.06 -9.41 -3.70
CA ILE A 93 -4.30 -9.45 -2.26
C ILE A 93 -3.02 -9.12 -1.51
N LEU A 94 -3.06 -8.08 -0.68
CA LEU A 94 -2.02 -7.73 0.26
C LEU A 94 -2.12 -8.58 1.52
N THR A 95 -1.04 -9.30 1.80
CA THR A 95 -0.83 -10.14 2.98
C THR A 95 0.54 -9.84 3.60
N PRO A 96 0.78 -10.22 4.87
CA PRO A 96 2.11 -10.08 5.50
C PRO A 96 3.24 -10.84 4.77
N ASP A 97 2.88 -11.85 3.98
CA ASP A 97 3.80 -12.69 3.20
C ASP A 97 3.90 -12.26 1.73
N SER A 98 3.16 -11.23 1.35
CA SER A 98 3.30 -10.61 0.03
C SER A 98 4.73 -10.09 -0.15
N GLU A 99 5.29 -10.29 -1.35
CA GLU A 99 6.67 -9.93 -1.67
C GLU A 99 7.00 -8.49 -1.28
N ASP A 100 6.12 -7.53 -1.56
CA ASP A 100 6.31 -6.13 -1.20
C ASP A 100 6.49 -5.90 0.31
N GLU A 101 5.69 -6.57 1.16
CA GLU A 101 5.78 -6.44 2.62
C GLU A 101 7.01 -7.20 3.16
N VAL A 102 7.34 -8.34 2.57
CA VAL A 102 8.54 -9.11 2.93
C VAL A 102 9.81 -8.32 2.63
N GLN A 103 9.90 -7.71 1.45
CA GLN A 103 11.04 -6.87 1.06
C GLN A 103 11.17 -5.66 1.98
N ARG A 104 10.07 -4.96 2.28
CA ARG A 104 10.07 -3.81 3.21
C ARG A 104 10.52 -4.18 4.60
N ARG A 105 10.01 -5.28 5.14
CA ARG A 105 10.38 -5.77 6.46
C ARG A 105 11.90 -6.01 6.51
N LYS A 106 12.45 -6.74 5.54
CA LYS A 106 13.89 -7.01 5.44
C LYS A 106 14.73 -5.74 5.30
N LEU A 107 14.30 -4.80 4.45
CA LEU A 107 14.98 -3.51 4.29
C LEU A 107 15.03 -2.76 5.62
N PHE A 108 13.90 -2.62 6.32
CA PHE A 108 13.88 -1.92 7.59
C PHE A 108 14.65 -2.66 8.69
N GLU A 109 14.61 -3.99 8.74
CA GLU A 109 15.43 -4.80 9.65
C GLU A 109 16.92 -4.52 9.42
N GLU A 110 17.38 -4.58 8.16
CA GLU A 110 18.77 -4.31 7.78
C GLU A 110 19.17 -2.85 8.07
N ALA A 111 18.29 -1.89 7.77
CA ALA A 111 18.50 -0.47 8.08
C ALA A 111 18.54 -0.16 9.58
N THR A 112 18.06 -1.06 10.43
CA THR A 112 18.11 -0.93 11.90
C THR A 112 19.27 -1.66 12.56
N ALA A 113 20.20 -2.24 11.78
CA ALA A 113 21.45 -2.79 12.32
C ALA A 113 22.30 -1.72 13.04
N SER A 114 22.11 -0.45 12.71
CA SER A 114 22.61 0.70 13.44
C SER A 114 21.47 1.66 13.82
N ASP A 115 21.70 2.54 14.79
CA ASP A 115 20.73 3.58 15.18
C ASP A 115 20.47 4.62 14.08
N ALA A 116 21.48 4.85 13.26
CA ALA A 116 21.46 5.74 12.12
C ALA A 116 22.39 5.19 11.05
N ILE A 117 21.96 5.28 9.80
CA ILE A 117 22.69 4.82 8.62
C ILE A 117 23.05 6.05 7.78
N PRO A 118 24.30 6.20 7.31
CA PRO A 118 24.63 7.24 6.35
C PRO A 118 23.67 7.24 5.17
N THR A 119 23.33 8.43 4.67
CA THR A 119 22.31 8.54 3.61
C THR A 119 22.69 7.73 2.37
N ASP A 120 23.95 7.78 1.95
CA ASP A 120 24.44 7.03 0.80
C ASP A 120 24.34 5.51 1.01
N ASP A 121 24.63 5.02 2.21
CA ASP A 121 24.50 3.60 2.56
C ASP A 121 23.04 3.15 2.56
N PHE A 122 22.13 4.00 3.03
CA PHE A 122 20.70 3.72 2.95
C PHE A 122 20.20 3.70 1.51
N MET A 123 20.72 4.57 0.63
CA MET A 123 20.39 4.53 -0.79
C MET A 123 20.90 3.25 -1.46
N ASN A 124 22.12 2.81 -1.16
CA ASN A 124 22.64 1.52 -1.62
C ASN A 124 21.76 0.35 -1.16
N LEU A 125 21.27 0.43 0.08
CA LEU A 125 20.33 -0.55 0.63
C LEU A 125 18.99 -0.53 -0.12
N VAL A 126 18.44 0.65 -0.40
CA VAL A 126 17.20 0.82 -1.18
C VAL A 126 17.33 0.22 -2.58
N GLU A 127 18.43 0.51 -3.28
CA GLU A 127 18.71 -0.04 -4.61
C GLU A 127 18.85 -1.57 -4.60
N LYS A 128 19.45 -2.16 -3.56
CA LYS A 128 19.55 -3.62 -3.36
C LYS A 128 18.17 -4.29 -3.31
N TYR A 129 17.13 -3.60 -2.85
CA TYR A 129 15.75 -4.09 -2.84
C TYR A 129 14.92 -3.63 -4.06
N GLU A 130 15.59 -3.15 -5.12
CA GLU A 130 14.94 -2.68 -6.36
C GLU A 130 13.96 -1.52 -6.14
N LEU A 131 14.24 -0.69 -5.13
CA LEU A 131 13.50 0.53 -4.81
C LEU A 131 14.31 1.76 -5.23
N ASP A 132 13.68 2.93 -5.21
CA ASP A 132 14.26 4.16 -5.75
C ASP A 132 14.07 5.36 -4.80
N GLN A 133 14.59 6.53 -5.22
CA GLN A 133 14.44 7.78 -4.49
C GLN A 133 12.98 8.15 -4.23
N ALA A 134 12.08 7.85 -5.18
CA ALA A 134 10.66 8.16 -5.00
C ALA A 134 10.05 7.33 -3.86
N TRP A 135 10.49 6.08 -3.69
CA TRP A 135 10.12 5.28 -2.53
C TRP A 135 10.66 5.88 -1.22
N VAL A 136 11.93 6.33 -1.20
CA VAL A 136 12.55 6.95 -0.01
C VAL A 136 11.80 8.22 0.40
N ASP A 137 11.51 9.10 -0.55
CA ASP A 137 10.75 10.33 -0.32
C ASP A 137 9.36 10.03 0.25
N GLU A 138 8.70 8.97 -0.25
CA GLU A 138 7.42 8.52 0.27
C GLU A 138 7.56 8.00 1.71
N GLN A 139 8.58 7.19 2.02
CA GLN A 139 8.80 6.71 3.39
C GLN A 139 9.06 7.87 4.37
N ALA A 140 9.80 8.90 3.94
CA ALA A 140 10.05 10.09 4.75
C ALA A 140 8.75 10.86 5.00
N LYS A 141 7.97 11.10 3.94
CA LYS A 141 6.67 11.79 4.01
C LYS A 141 5.66 11.06 4.90
N ARG A 142 5.70 9.72 4.91
CA ARG A 142 4.84 8.86 5.74
C ARG A 142 5.36 8.68 7.16
N GLY A 143 6.55 9.19 7.47
CA GLY A 143 7.20 9.13 8.77
C GLY A 143 7.74 7.75 9.13
N PHE A 144 8.03 6.90 8.14
CA PHE A 144 8.73 5.62 8.34
C PHE A 144 10.23 5.82 8.52
N ILE A 145 10.79 6.83 7.87
CA ILE A 145 12.18 7.26 8.04
C ILE A 145 12.25 8.75 8.38
N ALA A 146 13.36 9.17 8.96
CA ALA A 146 13.68 10.57 9.20
C ALA A 146 15.12 10.88 8.79
N HIS A 147 15.30 11.92 7.98
CA HIS A 147 16.60 12.51 7.66
C HIS A 147 17.10 13.33 8.85
N LYS A 148 18.34 13.10 9.25
CA LYS A 148 19.01 13.76 10.37
C LYS A 148 20.46 14.07 10.01
N GLU A 149 21.11 14.81 10.88
CA GLU A 149 22.56 15.01 10.83
C GLU A 149 23.18 14.45 12.11
N ARG A 150 24.26 13.69 11.99
CA ARG A 150 25.08 13.21 13.11
C ARG A 150 26.54 13.45 12.78
N GLU A 151 27.27 14.12 13.68
CA GLU A 151 28.70 14.41 13.51
C GLU A 151 29.03 15.09 12.17
N GLY A 152 28.13 15.93 11.68
CA GLY A 152 28.28 16.65 10.40
C GLY A 152 27.98 15.81 9.14
N GLN A 153 27.48 14.58 9.29
CA GLN A 153 27.10 13.71 8.18
C GLN A 153 25.58 13.51 8.10
N PRO A 154 24.99 13.53 6.88
CA PRO A 154 23.57 13.27 6.69
C PRO A 154 23.28 11.78 6.88
N VAL A 155 22.37 11.47 7.79
CA VAL A 155 21.99 10.09 8.14
C VAL A 155 20.47 9.91 8.06
N ILE A 156 20.06 8.67 7.83
CA ILE A 156 18.66 8.24 7.88
C ILE A 156 18.45 7.42 9.15
N THR A 157 17.31 7.62 9.79
CA THR A 157 16.88 6.83 10.95
C THR A 157 15.53 6.19 10.68
N VAL A 158 15.41 4.89 10.95
CA VAL A 158 14.12 4.18 10.93
C VAL A 158 13.33 4.53 12.18
N THR A 159 12.14 5.09 12.00
CA THR A 159 11.34 5.65 13.11
C THR A 159 10.66 4.56 13.94
N SER A 160 10.17 4.93 15.13
CA SER A 160 9.35 4.03 15.96
C SER A 160 8.08 3.57 15.25
N LYS A 161 7.53 4.37 14.33
CA LYS A 161 6.36 4.00 13.52
C LYS A 161 6.69 2.82 12.61
N ALA A 162 7.80 2.89 11.87
CA ALA A 162 8.26 1.80 11.03
C ALA A 162 8.56 0.54 11.85
N ARG A 163 9.32 0.70 12.94
CA ARG A 163 9.67 -0.41 13.83
C ARG A 163 8.44 -1.11 14.40
N SER A 164 7.46 -0.34 14.89
CA SER A 164 6.19 -0.90 15.39
C SER A 164 5.37 -1.58 14.29
N ARG A 165 5.34 -1.05 13.07
CA ARG A 165 4.60 -1.63 11.94
C ARG A 165 5.16 -2.99 11.53
N TYR A 166 6.48 -3.15 11.57
CA TYR A 166 7.18 -4.35 11.10
C TYR A 166 7.70 -5.26 12.22
N GLY A 167 7.38 -4.96 13.49
CA GLY A 167 7.78 -5.79 14.63
C GLY A 167 9.28 -5.77 14.92
N ILE A 168 9.99 -4.71 14.53
CA ILE A 168 11.44 -4.57 14.70
C ILE A 168 11.71 -4.04 16.12
N PRO A 169 12.60 -4.67 16.91
CA PRO A 169 12.97 -4.19 18.24
C PRO A 169 13.48 -2.74 18.21
N LEU A 170 13.20 -1.99 19.29
CA LEU A 170 13.91 -0.73 19.53
C LEU A 170 15.36 -1.07 19.89
N ALA A 171 16.32 -0.29 19.40
CA ALA A 171 17.69 -0.40 19.87
C ALA A 171 17.72 -0.23 21.40
N GLU A 172 18.45 -1.11 22.09
CA GLU A 172 18.66 -0.99 23.52
C GLU A 172 19.35 0.36 23.79
N ARG A 173 18.72 1.20 24.60
CA ARG A 173 19.18 2.55 24.93
C ARG A 173 20.34 2.53 25.91
#